data_AF-A0A497KN05-F1
#
_entry.id   AF-A0A497KN05-F1
#
_cell.length_a   1.000
_cell.length_b   1.000
_cell.length_c   1.000
_cell.angle_alpha   90.00
_cell.angle_beta   90.00
_cell.angle_gamma   90.00
#
_symmetry.space_group_name_H-M   'P 1'
#
loop_
_entity.id
_entity.type
_entity.pdbx_description
1 polymer ?
#
loop_
_entity_poly.entity_id
_entity_poly.type
_entity_poly.pdbx_seq_one_letter_code
_entity_poly.pdbx_strand_id
1 'polypeptide(L)'
;MISSAETIIFVVFILTNQAYTRTILEEPRGHPVPEMEPLFQFSKSYNLLIQWVPMAIELEEIGRNLLHVLYDNYDSGKYYTSSVLSNALELDEPIVQHSLDTLSDSELLLNTDKGYRLSEKGYSVAYQRATSYCPHL
;
A
#
# COMPACT_ATOMS: atom_id res chain seq x y z
N MET A 1 7.57 -12.76 15.98
CA MET A 1 6.45 -11.93 16.47
C MET A 1 5.89 -11.26 15.24
N ILE A 2 4.72 -11.69 14.79
CA ILE A 2 4.04 -11.14 13.60
C ILE A 2 3.46 -9.79 14.00
N SER A 3 3.75 -8.76 13.21
CA SER A 3 3.33 -7.39 13.51
C SER A 3 1.81 -7.26 13.35
N SER A 4 1.18 -6.47 14.23
CA SER A 4 -0.28 -6.31 14.32
C SER A 4 -0.95 -5.89 12.99
N ALA A 5 -0.20 -5.28 12.08
CA ALA A 5 -0.67 -4.86 10.76
C ALA A 5 -0.82 -6.02 9.75
N GLU A 6 0.05 -7.04 9.82
CA GLU A 6 0.00 -8.20 8.91
C GLU A 6 -1.23 -9.09 9.22
N THR A 7 -1.63 -9.15 10.49
CA THR A 7 -2.83 -9.88 10.94
C THR A 7 -4.12 -9.28 10.38
N ILE A 8 -4.21 -7.95 10.25
CA ILE A 8 -5.42 -7.27 9.78
C ILE A 8 -5.62 -7.51 8.28
N ILE A 9 -4.56 -7.42 7.48
CA ILE A 9 -4.62 -7.67 6.03
C ILE A 9 -5.00 -9.13 5.75
N PHE A 10 -4.44 -10.08 6.52
CA PHE A 10 -4.75 -11.50 6.36
C PHE A 10 -6.20 -11.85 6.74
N VAL A 11 -6.75 -11.23 7.80
CA VAL A 11 -8.15 -11.42 8.22
C VAL A 11 -9.12 -10.84 7.19
N VAL A 12 -8.82 -9.68 6.59
CA VAL A 12 -9.64 -9.09 5.52
C VAL A 12 -9.67 -9.98 4.27
N PHE A 13 -8.54 -10.58 3.90
CA PHE A 13 -8.44 -11.50 2.76
C PHE A 13 -9.22 -12.81 2.98
N ILE A 14 -9.23 -13.35 4.20
CA ILE A 14 -9.99 -14.58 4.52
C ILE A 14 -11.50 -14.32 4.58
N LEU A 15 -11.94 -13.21 5.18
CA LEU A 15 -13.36 -12.90 5.33
C LEU A 15 -14.03 -12.56 3.99
N THR A 16 -13.34 -11.87 3.09
CA THR A 16 -13.85 -11.58 1.74
C THR A 16 -14.00 -12.85 0.89
N ASN A 17 -13.07 -13.80 1.01
CA ASN A 17 -13.11 -15.04 0.23
C ASN A 17 -14.19 -16.02 0.73
N GLN A 18 -14.40 -16.12 2.04
CA GLN A 18 -15.50 -16.93 2.60
C GLN A 18 -16.89 -16.35 2.29
N ALA A 19 -17.03 -15.02 2.31
CA ALA A 19 -18.30 -14.38 1.98
C ALA A 19 -18.70 -14.63 0.52
N TYR A 20 -17.74 -14.55 -0.40
CA TYR A 20 -17.96 -14.76 -1.84
C TYR A 20 -18.31 -16.23 -2.17
N THR A 21 -17.68 -17.19 -1.49
CA THR A 21 -17.93 -18.62 -1.75
C THR A 21 -19.30 -19.07 -1.25
N ARG A 22 -19.85 -18.42 -0.21
CA ARG A 22 -21.14 -18.80 0.38
C ARG A 22 -22.35 -18.28 -0.39
N THR A 23 -22.18 -17.32 -1.30
CA THR A 23 -23.30 -16.71 -2.04
C THR A 23 -23.63 -17.40 -3.36
N ILE A 24 -22.77 -18.28 -3.88
CA ILE A 24 -22.91 -18.82 -5.25
C ILE A 24 -23.45 -20.25 -5.30
N LEU A 25 -23.58 -20.96 -4.17
CA LEU A 25 -23.91 -22.39 -4.17
C LEU A 25 -25.30 -22.81 -3.67
N GLU A 26 -26.21 -21.91 -3.28
CA GLU A 26 -27.55 -22.33 -2.87
C GLU A 26 -28.67 -21.44 -3.45
N GLU A 27 -29.39 -22.00 -4.42
CA GLU A 27 -30.72 -21.58 -4.87
C GLU A 27 -31.67 -22.81 -4.81
N PRO A 28 -33.00 -22.66 -4.78
CA PRO A 28 -33.78 -22.24 -3.63
C PRO A 28 -34.80 -23.33 -3.23
N ARG A 29 -35.17 -23.43 -1.94
CA ARG A 29 -36.46 -24.06 -1.56
C ARG A 29 -37.12 -23.27 -0.44
N GLY A 30 -38.38 -22.94 -0.67
CA GLY A 30 -39.11 -21.91 0.04
C GLY A 30 -39.32 -22.16 1.53
N HIS A 31 -39.31 -21.06 2.28
CA HIS A 31 -40.18 -20.75 3.42
C HIS A 31 -39.89 -19.28 3.86
N PRO A 32 -40.77 -18.65 4.66
CA PRO A 32 -41.07 -17.22 4.55
C PRO A 32 -39.93 -16.33 5.04
N VAL A 33 -39.82 -15.18 4.39
CA VAL A 33 -38.90 -14.07 4.70
C VAL A 33 -39.03 -13.70 6.18
N PRO A 34 -37.97 -13.91 7.01
CA PRO A 34 -37.89 -13.23 8.29
C PRO A 34 -37.55 -11.76 8.04
N GLU A 35 -38.19 -10.92 8.83
CA GLU A 35 -38.19 -9.46 8.83
C GLU A 35 -36.89 -8.79 8.34
N MET A 36 -37.06 -7.80 7.46
CA MET A 36 -36.01 -6.92 6.94
C MET A 36 -35.33 -6.16 8.09
N GLU A 37 -34.16 -6.64 8.54
CA GLU A 37 -33.07 -5.81 9.05
C GLU A 37 -31.81 -6.69 9.20
N PRO A 38 -30.90 -6.70 8.19
CA PRO A 38 -29.59 -6.09 8.42
C PRO A 38 -28.91 -5.57 7.13
N LEU A 39 -29.57 -4.75 6.31
CA LEU A 39 -28.89 -4.13 5.14
C LEU A 39 -28.22 -2.78 5.47
N PHE A 40 -28.59 -2.15 6.59
CA PHE A 40 -28.10 -0.81 6.96
C PHE A 40 -26.74 -0.78 7.67
N GLN A 41 -26.29 -1.89 8.27
CA GLN A 41 -24.99 -1.95 8.96
C GLN A 41 -23.82 -2.26 8.02
N PHE A 42 -24.07 -2.93 6.88
CA PHE A 42 -23.03 -3.20 5.89
C PHE A 42 -22.62 -1.95 5.09
N SER A 43 -23.54 -1.01 4.85
CA SER A 43 -23.25 0.16 4.01
C SER A 43 -22.16 1.07 4.59
N LYS A 44 -22.06 1.18 5.92
CA LYS A 44 -21.07 2.05 6.59
C LYS A 44 -19.66 1.48 6.48
N SER A 45 -19.51 0.15 6.62
CA SER A 45 -18.23 -0.55 6.48
C SER A 45 -17.73 -0.50 5.04
N TYR A 46 -18.62 -0.68 4.06
CA TYR A 46 -18.27 -0.58 2.64
C TYR A 46 -17.88 0.84 2.23
N ASN A 47 -18.59 1.87 2.69
CA ASN A 47 -18.24 3.26 2.38
C ASN A 47 -16.88 3.67 2.95
N LEU A 48 -16.51 3.16 4.12
CA LEU A 48 -15.17 3.36 4.66
C LEU A 48 -14.15 2.65 3.77
N LEU A 49 -14.33 1.36 3.46
CA LEU A 49 -13.41 0.62 2.59
C LEU A 49 -13.23 1.26 1.21
N ILE A 50 -14.30 1.80 0.61
CA ILE A 50 -14.25 2.49 -0.69
C ILE A 50 -13.39 3.77 -0.63
N GLN A 51 -13.27 4.43 0.51
CA GLN A 51 -12.44 5.64 0.66
C GLN A 51 -10.97 5.31 0.95
N TRP A 52 -10.70 4.25 1.71
CA TRP A 52 -9.33 3.89 2.09
C TRP A 52 -8.58 3.13 0.99
N VAL A 53 -9.29 2.37 0.15
CA VAL A 53 -8.65 1.57 -0.92
C VAL A 53 -7.95 2.45 -1.97
N PRO A 54 -8.57 3.49 -2.55
CA PRO A 54 -7.90 4.37 -3.50
C PRO A 54 -6.68 5.06 -2.88
N MET A 55 -6.81 5.55 -1.65
CA MET A 55 -5.71 6.20 -0.92
C MET A 55 -4.54 5.25 -0.67
N ALA A 56 -4.81 3.98 -0.33
CA ALA A 56 -3.75 2.99 -0.15
C ALA A 56 -3.03 2.66 -1.47
N ILE A 57 -3.76 2.58 -2.57
CA ILE A 57 -3.19 2.34 -3.91
C ILE A 57 -2.32 3.53 -4.33
N GLU A 58 -2.79 4.76 -4.14
CA GLU A 58 -2.04 5.98 -4.43
C GLU A 58 -0.76 6.07 -3.60
N LEU A 59 -0.83 5.79 -2.29
CA LEU A 59 0.35 5.77 -1.43
C LEU A 59 1.36 4.69 -1.84
N GLU A 60 0.88 3.51 -2.29
CA GLU A 60 1.75 2.48 -2.82
C GLU A 60 2.45 2.93 -4.11
N GLU A 61 1.73 3.61 -5.00
CA GLU A 61 2.29 4.17 -6.23
C GLU A 61 3.33 5.25 -5.97
N ILE A 62 3.03 6.19 -5.07
CA ILE A 62 3.95 7.24 -4.65
C ILE A 62 5.20 6.61 -4.02
N GLY A 63 5.04 5.61 -3.15
CA GLY A 63 6.15 4.87 -2.57
C GLY A 63 7.03 4.19 -3.62
N ARG A 64 6.44 3.60 -4.67
CA ARG A 64 7.19 3.03 -5.81
C ARG A 64 7.97 4.09 -6.57
N ASN A 65 7.37 5.24 -6.87
CA ASN A 65 8.02 6.33 -7.59
C ASN A 65 9.18 6.92 -6.78
N LEU A 66 9.01 7.10 -5.47
CA LEU A 66 10.07 7.55 -4.57
C LEU A 66 11.26 6.58 -4.54
N LEU A 67 11.01 5.27 -4.46
CA LEU A 67 12.07 4.26 -4.52
C LEU A 67 12.84 4.31 -5.84
N HIS A 68 12.15 4.55 -6.96
CA HIS A 68 12.78 4.66 -8.28
C HIS A 68 13.66 5.91 -8.40
N VAL A 69 13.15 7.09 -8.02
CA VAL A 69 13.93 8.33 -8.07
C VAL A 69 15.18 8.25 -7.18
N LEU A 70 15.05 7.67 -5.98
CA LEU A 70 16.18 7.51 -5.08
C LEU A 70 17.16 6.42 -5.55
N TYR A 71 16.69 5.43 -6.31
CA TYR A 71 17.53 4.40 -6.94
C TYR A 71 18.41 4.99 -8.05
N ASP A 72 17.83 5.78 -8.95
CA ASP A 72 18.57 6.46 -10.03
C ASP A 72 19.66 7.40 -9.50
N ASN A 73 19.49 7.87 -8.27
CA ASN A 73 20.42 8.79 -7.60
C ASN A 73 21.28 8.11 -6.52
N TYR A 74 21.26 6.78 -6.40
CA TYR A 74 21.91 6.07 -5.29
C TYR A 74 23.41 6.33 -5.21
N ASP A 75 24.09 6.31 -6.35
CA ASP A 75 25.55 6.49 -6.47
C ASP A 75 26.00 7.92 -6.17
N SER A 76 25.07 8.89 -6.21
CA SER A 76 25.38 10.28 -5.84
C SER A 76 25.74 10.43 -4.36
N GLY A 77 25.31 9.47 -3.52
CA GLY A 77 25.48 9.51 -2.07
C GLY A 77 24.71 10.63 -1.36
N LYS A 78 23.88 11.38 -2.09
CA LYS A 78 23.14 12.53 -1.56
C LYS A 78 21.90 12.08 -0.79
N TYR A 79 21.49 12.94 0.14
CA TYR A 79 20.21 12.87 0.83
C TYR A 79 19.26 13.90 0.22
N TYR A 80 17.98 13.55 0.15
CA TYR A 80 16.94 14.38 -0.43
C TYR A 80 15.86 14.66 0.61
N THR A 81 15.46 15.92 0.74
CA THR A 81 14.35 16.30 1.62
C THR A 81 13.01 16.00 0.94
N SER A 82 11.95 15.87 1.74
CA SER A 82 10.58 15.71 1.23
C SER A 82 10.18 16.86 0.30
N SER A 83 10.52 18.10 0.64
CA SER A 83 10.31 19.27 -0.23
C SER A 83 10.98 19.17 -1.61
N VAL A 84 12.20 18.63 -1.69
CA VAL A 84 12.89 18.45 -2.98
C VAL A 84 12.22 17.36 -3.81
N LEU A 85 11.84 16.25 -3.18
CA LEU A 85 11.19 15.12 -3.84
C LEU A 85 9.74 15.45 -4.25
N SER A 86 9.01 16.22 -3.44
CA SER A 86 7.66 16.67 -3.76
C SER A 86 7.64 17.59 -4.97
N ASN A 87 8.58 18.53 -5.04
CA ASN A 87 8.74 19.40 -6.21
C ASN A 87 9.15 18.60 -7.46
N ALA A 88 10.04 17.59 -7.32
CA ALA A 88 10.47 16.77 -8.45
C ALA A 88 9.36 15.86 -9.00
N LEU A 89 8.44 15.41 -8.15
CA LEU A 89 7.33 14.54 -8.51
C LEU A 89 6.02 15.29 -8.81
N GLU A 90 6.00 16.62 -8.64
CA GLU A 90 4.80 17.46 -8.74
C GLU A 90 3.65 16.97 -7.82
N LEU A 91 4.01 16.54 -6.60
CA LEU A 91 3.09 16.01 -5.59
C LEU A 91 3.05 16.88 -4.33
N ASP A 92 1.97 16.75 -3.56
CA ASP A 92 1.84 17.42 -2.27
C ASP A 92 2.87 16.90 -1.26
N GLU A 93 3.63 17.82 -0.66
CA GLU A 93 4.70 17.51 0.29
C GLU A 93 4.24 16.65 1.49
N PRO A 94 3.06 16.86 2.11
CA PRO A 94 2.59 15.99 3.19
C PRO A 94 2.39 14.52 2.78
N ILE A 95 1.97 14.27 1.53
CA ILE A 95 1.74 12.91 1.03
C ILE A 95 3.09 12.22 0.76
N VAL A 96 4.03 12.97 0.19
CA VAL A 96 5.41 12.53 -0.02
C VAL A 96 6.09 12.23 1.32
N GLN A 97 5.95 13.13 2.30
CA GLN A 97 6.48 12.96 3.65
C GLN A 97 5.94 11.68 4.32
N HIS A 98 4.62 11.48 4.29
CA HIS A 98 4.01 10.27 4.83
C HIS A 98 4.54 8.98 4.18
N SER A 99 4.71 9.01 2.85
CA SER A 99 5.25 7.87 2.10
C SER A 99 6.73 7.61 2.44
N LEU A 100 7.53 8.67 2.56
CA LEU A 100 8.94 8.57 2.98
C LEU A 100 9.09 8.01 4.39
N ASP A 101 8.23 8.44 5.32
CA ASP A 101 8.23 7.93 6.70
C ASP A 101 7.84 6.45 6.72
N THR A 102 6.82 6.04 5.96
CA THR A 102 6.42 4.63 5.84
C THR A 102 7.55 3.74 5.27
N LEU A 103 8.26 4.24 4.25
CA LEU A 103 9.40 3.53 3.65
C LEU A 103 10.62 3.48 4.59
N SER A 104 10.83 4.54 5.39
CA SER A 104 11.85 4.60 6.43
C SER A 104 11.56 3.60 7.56
N ASP A 105 10.31 3.53 8.03
CA ASP A 105 9.86 2.56 9.04
C ASP A 105 10.02 1.12 8.57
N SER A 106 9.95 0.89 7.26
CA SER A 106 10.21 -0.41 6.60
C SER A 106 11.71 -0.70 6.39
N GLU A 107 12.59 0.19 6.85
CA GLU A 107 14.06 0.16 6.70
C GLU A 107 14.53 0.21 5.23
N LEU A 108 13.67 0.64 4.31
CA LEU A 108 14.05 0.80 2.89
C LEU A 108 14.81 2.11 2.67
N LEU A 109 14.59 3.09 3.55
CA LEU A 109 15.28 4.38 3.53
C LEU A 109 16.12 4.56 4.79
N LEU A 110 17.23 5.27 4.64
CA LEU A 110 17.95 5.93 5.73
C LEU A 110 17.36 7.33 5.88
N ASN A 111 16.86 7.65 7.07
CA ASN A 111 16.39 8.97 7.45
C ASN A 111 17.40 9.63 8.38
N THR A 112 17.86 10.83 8.01
CA THR A 112 18.83 11.63 8.78
C THR A 112 18.37 13.09 8.82
N ASP A 113 19.06 13.93 9.58
CA ASP A 113 18.89 15.38 9.57
C ASP A 113 19.05 16.01 8.17
N LYS A 114 19.76 15.34 7.26
CA LYS A 114 19.97 15.77 5.87
C LYS A 114 18.85 15.33 4.91
N GLY A 115 17.90 14.51 5.38
CA GLY A 115 16.80 13.94 4.59
C GLY A 115 16.91 12.44 4.38
N TYR A 116 16.36 11.97 3.26
CA TYR A 116 16.16 10.57 2.93
C TYR A 116 17.11 10.09 1.83
N ARG A 117 17.57 8.85 1.96
CA ARG A 117 18.34 8.11 0.94
C ARG A 117 17.95 6.62 1.01
N LEU A 118 18.10 5.86 -0.07
CA LEU A 118 17.97 4.40 0.02
C LEU A 118 18.97 3.80 1.01
N SER A 119 18.50 2.84 1.81
CA SER A 119 19.36 1.89 2.52
C SER A 119 19.91 0.83 1.55
N GLU A 120 20.87 0.01 1.99
CA GLU A 120 21.32 -1.16 1.20
C GLU A 120 20.16 -2.11 0.89
N LYS A 121 19.25 -2.32 1.86
CA LYS A 121 18.02 -3.10 1.70
C LYS A 121 17.10 -2.49 0.66
N GLY A 122 16.86 -1.17 0.75
CA GLY A 122 16.06 -0.44 -0.23
C GLY A 122 16.65 -0.52 -1.64
N TYR A 123 17.97 -0.39 -1.77
CA TYR A 123 18.68 -0.54 -3.03
C TYR A 123 18.47 -1.94 -3.63
N SER A 124 18.62 -3.01 -2.84
CA SER A 124 18.39 -4.37 -3.31
C SER A 124 16.95 -4.58 -3.80
N VAL A 125 15.96 -4.04 -3.10
CA VAL A 125 14.55 -4.14 -3.49
C VAL A 125 14.28 -3.37 -4.78
N ALA A 126 14.80 -2.14 -4.90
CA ALA A 126 14.67 -1.33 -6.10
C ALA A 126 15.38 -1.98 -7.30
N TYR A 127 16.60 -2.51 -7.11
CA TYR A 127 17.35 -3.24 -8.13
C TYR A 127 16.61 -4.49 -8.60
N GLN A 128 16.09 -5.30 -7.68
CA GLN A 128 15.28 -6.46 -8.04
C GLN A 128 14.10 -6.02 -8.89
N ARG A 129 13.37 -4.96 -8.53
CA ARG A 129 12.25 -4.47 -9.35
C ARG A 129 12.68 -3.96 -10.73
N ALA A 130 13.78 -3.23 -10.81
CA ALA A 130 14.34 -2.72 -12.06
C ALA A 130 14.81 -3.86 -13.00
N THR A 131 15.32 -4.96 -12.44
CA THR A 131 15.85 -6.11 -13.20
C THR A 131 14.87 -7.27 -13.36
N SER A 132 13.80 -7.34 -12.56
CA SER A 132 12.72 -8.31 -12.68
C SER A 132 11.87 -8.08 -13.93
N TYR A 133 11.97 -6.91 -14.55
CA TYR A 133 11.52 -6.68 -15.91
C TYR A 133 12.51 -7.34 -16.89
N CYS A 134 12.56 -8.67 -16.85
CA CYS A 134 13.20 -9.47 -17.89
C CYS A 134 12.07 -9.92 -18.84
N PRO A 135 11.79 -9.19 -19.94
CA PRO A 135 10.99 -9.77 -21.01
C PRO A 135 11.88 -10.87 -21.59
N HIS A 136 11.48 -12.13 -21.41
CA HIS A 136 12.17 -13.31 -21.92
C HIS A 136 12.89 -13.02 -23.26
N LEU A 137 14.23 -13.00 -23.21
CA LEU A 137 15.10 -13.20 -24.36
C LEU A 137 15.05 -14.67 -24.79
#